data_AF-A0A961DHH8-F1
#
_entry.id   AF-A0A961DHH8-F1
#
_cell.length_a   1.000
_cell.length_b   1.000
_cell.length_c   1.000
_cell.angle_alpha   90.00
_cell.angle_beta   90.00
_cell.angle_gamma   90.00
#
_symmetry.space_group_name_H-M   'P 1'
#
loop_
_entity.id
_entity.type
_entity.pdbx_description
1 polymer ?
#
loop_
_entity_poly.entity_id
_entity_poly.type
_entity_poly.pdbx_seq_one_letter_code
_entity_poly.pdbx_strand_id
1 'polypeptide(L)' 'MTATSAPAPVTTATGSDIRVRFCPSPTGTPHVGLIRTALFNWAYARHTGG' A
#
# COMPACT_ATOMS: atom_id res chain seq x y z
N MET A 1 30.91 16.58 13.59
CA MET A 1 30.31 16.48 12.24
C MET A 1 28.92 15.90 12.39
N THR A 2 27.93 16.76 12.65
CA THR A 2 26.54 16.37 12.91
C THR A 2 25.78 16.46 11.60
N ALA A 3 25.35 15.32 11.05
CA ALA A 3 24.51 15.27 9.85
C ALA A 3 23.04 15.47 10.24
N THR A 4 22.49 16.63 9.89
CA THR A 4 21.05 16.89 9.96
C THR A 4 20.34 16.03 8.93
N SER A 5 19.56 15.03 9.36
CA SER A 5 18.67 14.28 8.49
C SER A 5 17.45 15.13 8.17
N ALA A 6 17.34 15.62 6.93
CA ALA A 6 16.11 16.23 6.44
C ALA A 6 14.97 15.19 6.49
N PRO A 7 13.75 15.55 6.95
CA PRO A 7 12.62 14.65 6.86
C PRO A 7 12.34 14.37 5.37
N ALA A 8 12.17 13.09 5.02
CA ALA A 8 11.82 12.70 3.67
C ALA A 8 10.55 13.46 3.21
N PRO A 9 10.45 13.86 1.93
CA PRO A 9 9.27 14.56 1.45
C PRO A 9 8.05 13.64 1.58
N VAL A 10 7.13 14.00 2.47
CA VAL A 10 5.83 13.37 2.56
C VAL A 10 4.92 14.02 1.53
N THR A 11 4.69 13.34 0.42
CA THR A 11 3.73 13.77 -0.59
C THR A 11 2.36 13.21 -0.25
N THR A 12 1.34 14.06 -0.20
CA THR A 12 -0.06 13.63 -0.11
C THR A 12 -0.46 13.07 -1.47
N ALA A 13 -0.54 11.74 -1.58
CA ALA A 13 -1.03 11.08 -2.80
C ALA A 13 -2.51 11.41 -3.02
N THR A 14 -2.86 11.94 -4.19
CA THR A 14 -4.23 12.22 -4.60
C THR A 14 -4.63 11.34 -5.77
N GLY A 15 -5.82 10.73 -5.70
CA GLY A 15 -6.44 9.96 -6.78
C GLY A 15 -5.51 8.93 -7.43
N SER A 16 -4.88 9.33 -8.53
CA SER A 16 -4.05 8.46 -9.39
C SER A 16 -2.68 8.10 -8.84
N ASP A 17 -2.19 8.77 -7.79
CA ASP A 17 -0.90 8.43 -7.16
C ASP A 17 -1.04 7.34 -6.07
N ILE A 18 -2.26 6.87 -5.80
CA ILE A 18 -2.53 5.89 -4.74
C ILE A 18 -2.05 4.51 -5.18
N ARG A 19 -0.86 4.11 -4.69
CA ARG A 19 -0.33 2.75 -4.86
C ARG A 19 -0.56 1.89 -3.63
N VAL A 20 -1.32 0.81 -3.80
CA VAL A 20 -1.55 -0.20 -2.76
C VAL A 20 -0.58 -1.37 -2.91
N ARG A 21 -0.19 -1.99 -1.79
CA ARG A 21 0.56 -3.25 -1.80
C ARG A 21 -0.08 -4.25 -0.86
N PHE A 22 -0.17 -5.49 -1.32
CA PHE A 22 -0.52 -6.62 -0.47
C PHE A 22 0.74 -7.38 -0.07
N CYS A 23 1.04 -7.42 1.23
CA CYS A 23 2.25 -8.03 1.79
C CYS A 23 1.85 -9.20 2.70
N PRO A 24 1.35 -10.32 2.16
CA PRO A 24 1.08 -11.49 2.98
C PRO A 24 2.40 -12.11 3.44
N SER A 25 2.44 -12.63 4.65
CA SER A 25 3.50 -13.57 5.05
C SER A 25 3.38 -14.83 4.18
N PRO A 26 4.46 -15.41 3.66
CA PRO A 26 4.43 -16.59 2.76
C PRO A 26 4.09 -17.90 3.51
N THR A 27 3.29 -17.84 4.56
CA THR A 27 2.98 -18.96 5.45
C THR A 27 1.64 -19.59 5.06
N GLY A 28 1.66 -20.86 4.64
CA GLY A 28 0.46 -21.64 4.36
C GLY A 28 -0.31 -21.22 3.11
N THR A 29 -1.55 -21.71 2.96
CA THR A 29 -2.45 -21.34 1.87
C THR A 29 -3.18 -20.03 2.16
N PRO A 30 -3.43 -19.19 1.14
CA PRO A 30 -4.17 -17.95 1.33
C PRO A 30 -5.59 -18.23 1.82
N HIS A 31 -5.87 -17.84 3.08
CA HIS A 31 -7.19 -17.97 3.68
C HIS A 31 -8.11 -16.82 3.26
N VAL A 32 -9.42 -17.00 3.46
CA VAL A 32 -10.45 -16.01 3.04
C VAL A 32 -10.19 -14.58 3.54
N GLY A 33 -9.59 -14.44 4.73
CA GLY A 33 -9.19 -13.15 5.28
C GLY A 33 -8.13 -12.42 4.45
N LEU A 34 -7.13 -13.15 3.93
CA LEU A 34 -6.11 -12.60 3.03
C LEU A 34 -6.71 -12.20 1.68
N ILE A 35 -7.63 -13.02 1.16
CA ILE A 35 -8.31 -12.76 -0.12
C ILE A 35 -9.14 -11.47 -0.02
N ARG A 36 -9.89 -11.27 1.07
CA ARG A 36 -10.64 -10.04 1.32
C ARG A 36 -9.75 -8.80 1.29
N THR A 37 -8.61 -8.86 1.98
CA THR A 37 -7.68 -7.73 2.07
C THR A 37 -7.03 -7.42 0.72
N ALA A 38 -6.66 -8.45 -0.05
CA ALA A 38 -6.14 -8.28 -1.40
C ALA A 38 -7.18 -7.65 -2.35
N LEU A 39 -8.42 -8.13 -2.31
CA LEU A 39 -9.52 -7.60 -3.10
C LEU A 39 -9.84 -6.15 -2.75
N PHE A 40 -9.86 -5.82 -1.45
CA PHE A 40 -10.13 -4.46 -1.01
C PHE A 40 -9.06 -3.48 -1.49
N ASN A 41 -7.78 -3.82 -1.33
CA ASN A 41 -6.68 -3.02 -1.86
C ASN A 41 -6.81 -2.84 -3.37
N TRP A 42 -7.05 -3.91 -4.11
CA TRP A 42 -7.22 -3.86 -5.57
C TRP A 42 -8.40 -2.98 -6.00
N ALA A 43 -9.57 -3.15 -5.37
CA ALA A 43 -10.75 -2.37 -5.68
C ALA A 43 -10.56 -0.88 -5.34
N TYR A 44 -9.87 -0.59 -4.24
CA TYR A 44 -9.57 0.78 -3.81
C TYR A 44 -8.66 1.51 -4.80
N ALA A 45 -7.55 0.88 -5.21
CA ALA A 45 -6.65 1.46 -6.22
C ALA A 45 -7.39 1.73 -7.53
N ARG A 46 -8.19 0.77 -8.00
CA ARG A 46 -8.97 0.93 -9.23
C ARG A 46 -10.02 2.04 -9.13
N HIS A 47 -10.65 2.21 -7.96
CA HIS A 47 -11.61 3.28 -7.73
C HIS A 47 -10.94 4.66 -7.69
N THR A 48 -9.75 4.77 -7.12
CA THR A 48 -9.04 6.05 -7.02
C THR A 48 -8.28 6.41 -8.30
N GLY A 49 -8.18 5.50 -9.27
CA GLY A 49 -7.47 5.71 -10.54
C GLY A 49 -5.96 5.47 -10.42
N GLY A 50 -5.54 4.74 -9.38
CA GLY A 50 -4.16 4.31 -9.13
C GLY A 50 -3.86 2.90 -9.62
#